data_AF-A0A661XAN9-F1
#
_entry.id   AF-A0A661XAN9-F1
#
_cell.length_a   1.000
_cell.length_b   1.000
_cell.length_c   1.000
_cell.angle_alpha   90.00
_cell.angle_beta   90.00
_cell.angle_gamma   90.00
#
_symmetry.space_group_name_H-M   'P 1'
#
loop_
_entity.id
_entity.type
_entity.pdbx_description
1 polymer ?
#
loop_
_entity_poly.entity_id
_entity_poly.type
_entity_poly.pdbx_seq_one_letter_code
_entity_poly.pdbx_strand_id
1 'polypeptide(L)'
;MKRILALSTLIILIVGCVSTNKSLWDKHKASVDPFVSKWLEAPTKTEGEALPVLVVSSAPLADFTFLKKVGHNRYTGHLTKSQIQLLINDERVVRISSGRQKLH
;
A
#
# COMPACT_ATOMS: atom_id res chain seq x y z
N MET A 1 -71.72 -0.11 -3.54
CA MET A 1 -71.20 -1.48 -3.35
C MET A 1 -69.84 -1.58 -4.05
N LYS A 2 -68.81 -2.04 -3.32
CA LYS A 2 -67.60 -2.77 -3.76
C LYS A 2 -67.01 -2.32 -5.13
N ARG A 3 -65.83 -1.70 -5.20
CA ARG A 3 -64.54 -2.41 -5.19
C ARG A 3 -63.38 -1.45 -4.92
N ILE A 4 -62.85 -1.50 -3.70
CA ILE A 4 -61.45 -1.15 -3.39
C ILE A 4 -60.85 -2.49 -2.95
N LEU A 5 -59.97 -3.09 -3.75
CA LEU A 5 -58.91 -3.99 -3.27
C LEU A 5 -58.08 -4.50 -4.45
N ALA A 6 -56.83 -4.04 -4.52
CA ALA A 6 -55.65 -4.68 -5.13
C ALA A 6 -54.58 -3.57 -5.19
N LEU A 7 -54.20 -2.94 -4.08
CA LEU A 7 -53.21 -3.43 -3.11
C LEU A 7 -52.17 -4.39 -3.73
N SER A 8 -50.93 -3.89 -3.69
CA SER A 8 -49.69 -4.65 -3.51
C SER A 8 -49.33 -5.68 -4.58
N THR A 9 -48.49 -5.28 -5.54
CA THR A 9 -47.23 -5.98 -5.88
C THR A 9 -46.61 -5.38 -7.13
N LEU A 10 -45.75 -4.35 -6.99
CA LEU A 10 -44.54 -4.22 -7.82
C LEU A 10 -43.63 -3.09 -7.31
N ILE A 11 -43.20 -3.17 -6.05
CA ILE A 11 -42.08 -2.36 -5.53
C ILE A 11 -40.92 -3.31 -5.25
N ILE A 12 -40.44 -4.05 -6.25
CA ILE A 12 -39.17 -4.79 -6.14
C ILE A 12 -38.57 -4.83 -7.54
N LEU A 13 -37.58 -3.95 -7.80
CA LEU A 13 -36.44 -4.14 -8.73
C LEU A 13 -35.74 -2.81 -9.10
N ILE A 14 -35.88 -1.76 -8.28
CA ILE A 14 -34.94 -0.61 -8.33
C ILE A 14 -33.79 -0.78 -7.32
N VAL A 15 -33.50 -2.02 -6.90
CA VAL A 15 -32.17 -2.41 -6.42
C VAL A 15 -31.32 -2.78 -7.64
N GLY A 16 -31.39 -1.94 -8.68
CA GLY A 16 -30.51 -2.01 -9.84
C GLY A 16 -29.22 -1.28 -9.48
N CYS A 17 -28.23 -2.05 -9.03
CA CYS A 17 -26.82 -1.64 -8.98
C CYS A 17 -26.56 -0.29 -8.27
N VAL A 18 -26.83 -0.19 -6.97
CA VAL A 18 -25.92 0.62 -6.14
C VAL A 18 -24.60 -0.14 -6.15
N SER A 19 -23.82 0.23 -7.16
CA SER A 19 -22.40 0.02 -7.31
C SER A 19 -21.75 -0.07 -5.93
N THR A 20 -21.58 -1.30 -5.44
CA THR A 20 -20.39 -1.66 -4.69
C THR A 20 -19.23 -1.56 -5.66
N ASN A 21 -18.91 -0.32 -6.03
CA ASN A 21 -17.58 0.14 -6.38
C ASN A 21 -16.76 -0.08 -5.10
N LYS A 22 -16.49 -1.36 -4.77
CA LYS A 22 -15.27 -1.71 -4.08
C LYS A 22 -14.21 -1.18 -5.01
N SER A 23 -13.73 0.00 -4.68
CA SER A 23 -12.63 0.68 -5.31
C SER A 23 -11.58 -0.37 -5.64
N LEU A 24 -11.54 -0.84 -6.89
CA LEU A 24 -10.48 -1.70 -7.45
C LEU A 24 -9.18 -0.92 -7.59
N TRP A 25 -9.05 0.18 -6.85
CA TRP A 25 -7.81 0.77 -6.42
C TRP A 25 -7.28 -0.01 -5.22
N ASP A 26 -7.21 -1.34 -5.32
CA ASP A 26 -6.11 -2.07 -4.71
C ASP A 26 -4.85 -1.58 -5.43
N LYS A 27 -4.49 -0.33 -5.11
CA LYS A 27 -3.25 0.33 -5.49
C LYS A 27 -2.20 -0.67 -5.12
N HIS A 28 -1.46 -1.14 -6.11
CA HIS A 28 -0.25 -1.92 -5.91
C HIS A 28 0.53 -1.27 -4.77
N LYS A 29 0.51 -1.90 -3.60
CA LYS A 29 1.26 -1.48 -2.43
C LYS A 29 2.36 -2.49 -2.27
N ALA A 30 3.59 -2.00 -2.25
CA ALA A 30 4.74 -2.83 -1.95
C ALA A 30 4.48 -3.67 -0.69
N SER A 31 4.94 -4.92 -0.67
CA SER A 31 4.92 -5.74 0.54
C SER A 31 5.89 -5.14 1.56
N VAL A 32 5.40 -4.69 2.71
CA VAL A 32 6.21 -4.07 3.76
C VAL A 32 6.38 -5.04 4.92
N ASP A 33 7.62 -5.24 5.36
CA ASP A 33 7.91 -6.04 6.54
C ASP A 33 7.24 -5.47 7.81
N PRO A 34 6.71 -6.31 8.72
CA PRO A 34 6.01 -5.83 9.92
C PRO A 34 6.83 -4.88 10.80
N PHE A 35 8.16 -5.05 10.84
CA PHE A 35 9.04 -4.13 11.58
C PHE A 35 9.02 -2.73 10.96
N VAL A 36 9.08 -2.65 9.63
CA VAL A 36 9.03 -1.38 8.90
C VAL A 36 7.66 -0.72 9.08
N SER A 37 6.57 -1.49 9.01
CA SER A 37 5.21 -0.95 9.25
C SER A 37 5.08 -0.36 10.66
N LYS A 38 5.50 -1.10 11.68
CA LYS A 38 5.48 -0.63 13.08
C LYS A 38 6.34 0.62 13.28
N TRP A 39 7.49 0.69 12.61
CA TRP A 39 8.37 1.87 12.68
C TRP A 39 7.74 3.10 12.02
N LEU A 40 7.02 2.93 10.90
CA LEU A 40 6.27 4.01 10.25
C LEU A 40 5.15 4.56 11.13
N GLU A 41 4.43 3.69 11.82
CA GLU A 41 3.31 4.03 12.71
C GLU A 41 3.76 4.64 14.05
N ALA A 42 4.98 4.34 14.50
CA ALA A 42 5.51 4.89 15.75
C ALA A 42 5.60 6.43 15.69
N PRO A 43 5.40 7.16 16.79
CA PRO A 43 5.64 8.60 16.80
C PRO A 43 7.13 8.88 16.54
N THR A 44 7.42 9.77 15.59
CA THR A 44 8.81 10.17 15.27
C THR A 44 9.41 10.89 16.47
N LYS A 45 10.43 10.30 17.09
CA LYS A 45 11.06 10.87 18.29
C LYS A 45 12.14 11.90 17.97
N THR A 46 12.72 11.80 16.78
CA THR A 46 13.84 12.63 16.35
C THR A 46 13.66 13.08 14.92
N GLU A 47 13.85 14.37 14.66
CA GLU A 47 13.90 14.91 13.31
C GLU A 47 15.06 14.25 12.54
N GLY A 48 14.77 13.68 11.37
CA GLY A 48 15.78 12.95 10.58
C GLY A 48 15.98 11.48 10.93
N GLU A 49 15.10 10.87 11.74
CA GLU A 49 15.14 9.42 11.99
C GLU A 49 15.05 8.63 10.68
N ALA A 50 16.08 7.83 10.41
CA ALA A 50 16.21 7.02 9.20
C ALA A 50 16.38 5.54 9.54
N LEU A 51 15.68 4.68 8.79
CA LEU A 51 15.72 3.24 8.96
C LEU A 51 16.56 2.60 7.86
N PRO A 52 17.56 1.75 8.18
CA PRO A 52 18.22 0.93 7.18
C PRO A 52 17.22 -0.06 6.60
N VAL A 53 17.03 -0.04 5.28
CA VAL A 53 16.10 -0.93 4.58
C VAL A 53 16.74 -1.61 3.37
N LEU A 54 16.14 -2.73 2.99
CA LEU A 54 16.35 -3.42 1.72
C LEU A 54 15.07 -3.30 0.89
N VAL A 55 15.20 -2.83 -0.34
CA VAL A 55 14.10 -2.63 -1.29
C VAL A 55 14.30 -3.58 -2.45
N VAL A 56 13.26 -4.35 -2.79
CA VAL A 56 13.20 -5.22 -3.97
C VAL A 56 12.26 -4.58 -4.97
N SER A 57 12.68 -4.47 -6.22
CA SER A 57 11.89 -3.86 -7.28
C SER A 57 11.68 -4.80 -8.49
N SER A 58 10.67 -4.52 -9.30
CA SER A 58 10.42 -5.16 -10.60
C SER A 58 11.11 -4.42 -11.75
N ALA A 59 11.39 -3.11 -11.58
CA ALA A 59 12.07 -2.26 -12.55
C ALA A 59 13.18 -1.41 -11.90
N PRO A 60 14.08 -0.79 -12.68
CA PRO A 60 15.12 0.09 -12.16
C PRO A 60 14.56 1.28 -11.37
N LEU A 61 15.23 1.61 -10.28
CA LEU A 61 14.89 2.69 -9.33
C LEU A 61 15.94 3.82 -9.36
N ALA A 62 16.49 4.12 -10.54
CA ALA A 62 17.64 5.03 -10.69
C ALA A 62 17.33 6.50 -10.36
N ASP A 63 16.05 6.87 -10.38
CA ASP A 63 15.50 8.16 -9.97
C ASP A 63 15.54 8.39 -8.45
N PHE A 64 15.65 7.32 -7.65
CA PHE A 64 15.78 7.40 -6.19
C PHE A 64 17.25 7.46 -5.77
N THR A 65 17.84 8.66 -5.80
CA THR A 65 19.27 8.90 -5.50
C THR A 65 19.69 8.49 -4.08
N PHE A 66 18.74 8.39 -3.14
CA PHE A 66 18.96 7.92 -1.77
C PHE A 66 19.05 6.37 -1.66
N LEU A 67 18.82 5.65 -2.77
CA LEU A 67 18.96 4.20 -2.84
C LEU A 67 20.29 3.81 -3.50
N LYS A 68 21.01 2.88 -2.87
CA LYS A 68 22.19 2.23 -3.41
C LYS A 68 21.84 0.85 -3.95
N LYS A 69 22.12 0.59 -5.23
CA LYS A 69 21.95 -0.74 -5.82
C LYS A 69 22.95 -1.73 -5.23
N VAL A 70 22.47 -2.89 -4.78
CA VAL A 70 23.28 -3.96 -4.15
C VAL A 70 23.12 -5.33 -4.82
N GLY A 71 22.18 -5.45 -5.75
CA GLY A 71 21.97 -6.66 -6.55
C GLY A 71 21.20 -6.32 -7.83
N HIS A 72 20.80 -7.34 -8.58
CA HIS A 72 20.10 -7.15 -9.86
C HIS A 72 18.86 -6.25 -9.72
N ASN A 73 17.99 -6.59 -8.77
CA ASN A 73 16.74 -5.90 -8.46
C ASN A 73 16.64 -5.48 -6.98
N ARG A 74 17.79 -5.31 -6.31
CA ARG A 74 17.88 -5.03 -4.87
C ARG A 74 18.60 -3.72 -4.63
N TYR A 75 18.03 -2.91 -3.76
CA TYR A 75 18.53 -1.61 -3.36
C TYR A 75 18.55 -1.48 -1.83
N THR A 76 19.43 -0.68 -1.28
CA THR A 76 19.50 -0.40 0.15
C THR A 76 19.70 1.09 0.41
N GLY A 77 19.25 1.56 1.56
CA GLY A 77 19.42 2.93 2.00
C GLY A 77 19.04 3.10 3.45
N HIS A 78 19.45 4.23 4.04
CA HIS A 78 18.92 4.69 5.31
C HIS A 78 17.81 5.68 4.98
N LEU A 79 16.56 5.25 5.15
CA LEU A 79 15.41 5.98 4.62
C LEU A 79 14.60 6.61 5.74
N THR A 80 14.21 7.87 5.54
CA THR A 80 13.24 8.54 6.40
C THR A 80 11.84 7.96 6.17
N LYS A 81 10.90 8.27 7.07
CA LYS A 81 9.49 7.86 6.91
C LYS A 81 8.88 8.34 5.59
N SER A 82 9.16 9.58 5.19
CA SER A 82 8.65 10.14 3.92
C SER A 82 9.20 9.40 2.70
N GLN A 83 10.49 9.03 2.71
CA GLN A 83 11.11 8.26 1.64
C GLN A 83 10.53 6.84 1.55
N ILE A 84 10.31 6.17 2.68
CA ILE A 84 9.67 4.85 2.69
C ILE A 84 8.22 4.95 2.19
N GLN A 85 7.45 5.94 2.62
CA GLN A 85 6.08 6.17 2.14
C GLN A 85 6.03 6.42 0.63
N LEU A 86 7.01 7.15 0.10
CA LEU A 86 7.13 7.36 -1.34
C LEU A 86 7.33 6.03 -2.07
N LEU A 87 8.25 5.18 -1.57
CA LEU A 87 8.52 3.86 -2.17
C LEU A 87 7.35 2.88 -2.05
N ILE A 88 6.55 2.94 -0.97
CA ILE A 88 5.40 2.04 -0.79
C ILE A 88 4.36 2.22 -1.90
N ASN A 89 4.23 3.45 -2.41
CA ASN A 89 3.27 3.81 -3.45
C ASN A 89 3.85 3.69 -4.86
N ASP A 90 5.14 3.37 -5.01
CA ASP A 90 5.76 3.18 -6.31
C ASP A 90 5.47 1.77 -6.84
N GLU A 91 4.88 1.69 -8.04
CA GLU A 91 4.46 0.43 -8.67
C GLU A 91 5.63 -0.53 -8.96
N ARG A 92 6.85 0.02 -9.09
CA ARG A 92 8.06 -0.76 -9.34
C ARG A 92 8.56 -1.43 -8.07
N VAL A 93 8.15 -0.95 -6.90
CA VAL A 93 8.59 -1.52 -5.62
C VAL A 93 7.72 -2.74 -5.30
N VAL A 94 8.39 -3.87 -5.11
CA VAL A 94 7.75 -5.16 -4.80
C VAL A 94 7.76 -5.40 -3.30
N ARG A 95 8.88 -5.11 -2.63
CA ARG A 95 9.05 -5.37 -1.20
C ARG A 95 9.99 -4.37 -0.53
N ILE A 96 9.68 -4.01 0.72
CA ILE A 96 10.54 -3.23 1.62
C ILE A 96 10.73 -4.01 2.91
N SER A 97 11.98 -4.30 3.26
CA SER A 97 12.39 -5.04 4.46
C SER A 97 13.34 -4.21 5.32
N SER A 98 13.38 -4.46 6.63
CA SER A 98 14.42 -3.89 7.48
C SER A 98 15.79 -4.48 7.12
N GLY A 99 16.79 -3.62 6.89
CA GLY A 99 18.16 -4.03 6.59
C GLY A 99 18.87 -4.72 7.76
N ARG A 100 18.25 -4.75 8.95
CA ARG A 100 18.76 -5.44 10.15
C ARG A 100 18.30 -6.89 10.27
N GLN A 101 17.36 -7.36 9.44
CA GLN A 101 17.03 -8.79 9.42
C GLN A 101 18.19 -9.54 8.75
N LYS A 102 19.16 -9.95 9.57
CA LYS A 102 20.04 -11.06 9.24
C LYS A 102 19.14 -12.23 8.84
N LEU A 103 19.38 -12.76 7.65
CA LEU A 103 18.89 -14.06 7.20
C LEU A 103 19.13 -15.06 8.34
N HIS A 104 18.05 -15.50 8.98
CA HIS A 104 18.05 -16.67 9.85
C HIS A 104 17.93 -17.91 8.96
#